data_AF-A0A662HJJ0-F1
#
_entry.id   AF-A0A662HJJ0-F1
#
_cell.length_a   1.000
_cell.length_b   1.000
_cell.length_c   1.000
_cell.angle_alpha   90.00
_cell.angle_beta   90.00
_cell.angle_gamma   90.00
#
_symmetry.space_group_name_H-M   'P 1'
#
loop_
_entity.id
_entity.type
_entity.pdbx_description
1 polymer ?
#
loop_
_entity_poly.entity_id
_entity_poly.type
_entity_poly.pdbx_seq_one_letter_code
_entity_poly.pdbx_strand_id
1 'polypeptide(L)'
;MMKAFDERALFPAVLAICLLGGILSSALSKLPKVEVRVIKVVGGAGDFKAFIAPEELGRSSVVDFSSLRGRESFLFEEGEKVVLWLGPYQLLGVRVYGEDRGEIVVLELRGGGSGLALLLEGLRAGAEVYAFIVDEGGLEIRPLLRVVEKGKLLEFAGRANATDKVQAYAYASPEDFNFSVKPSPKLFVAESEVVDGTYRIRIELGGGPFTKRGKPLLDVNNTLILYTACTYRAIDLSNLTSTRVRVDLLCQPSPP
;
A
#
# COMPACT_ATOMS: atom_id res chain seq x y z
N MET A 1 26.67 2.70 -49.99
CA MET A 1 25.40 3.17 -49.39
C MET A 1 24.84 2.04 -48.53
N MET A 2 25.22 1.99 -47.26
CA MET A 2 24.67 1.03 -46.30
C MET A 2 23.34 1.59 -45.79
N LYS A 3 22.25 0.83 -46.01
CA LYS A 3 20.95 1.11 -45.38
C LYS A 3 21.12 0.89 -43.88
N ALA A 4 20.98 1.95 -43.10
CA ALA A 4 20.82 1.86 -41.66
C ALA A 4 19.51 1.09 -41.39
N PHE A 5 19.63 -0.06 -40.74
CA PHE A 5 18.50 -0.79 -40.20
C PHE A 5 17.93 0.01 -39.03
N ASP A 6 16.63 0.29 -39.08
CA ASP A 6 15.92 1.11 -38.10
C ASP A 6 15.71 0.31 -36.81
N GLU A 7 16.59 0.50 -35.82
CA GLU A 7 16.57 -0.17 -34.51
C GLU A 7 15.31 0.13 -33.69
N ARG A 8 14.47 1.09 -34.12
CA ARG A 8 13.23 1.48 -33.43
C ARG A 8 12.07 0.49 -33.61
N ALA A 9 12.17 -0.43 -34.57
CA ALA A 9 11.13 -1.45 -34.82
C ALA A 9 11.38 -2.80 -34.09
N LEU A 10 12.55 -2.98 -33.47
CA LEU A 10 12.93 -4.25 -32.82
C LEU A 10 12.46 -4.36 -31.36
N PHE A 11 12.30 -3.22 -30.67
CA PHE A 11 11.82 -3.21 -29.28
C PHE A 11 10.37 -3.72 -29.07
N PRO A 12 9.39 -3.39 -29.94
CA PRO A 12 8.03 -3.92 -29.81
C PRO A 12 7.93 -5.43 -30.08
N ALA A 13 8.76 -5.94 -30.98
CA ALA A 13 8.73 -7.34 -31.40
C ALA A 13 9.34 -8.28 -30.35
N VAL A 14 10.42 -7.86 -29.68
CA VAL A 14 11.04 -8.64 -28.59
C VAL A 14 10.13 -8.68 -27.36
N LEU A 15 9.43 -7.58 -27.04
CA LEU A 15 8.44 -7.56 -25.96
C LEU A 15 7.26 -8.50 -26.24
N ALA A 16 6.77 -8.52 -27.49
CA ALA A 16 5.67 -9.40 -27.91
C ALA A 16 6.04 -10.89 -27.86
N ILE A 17 7.29 -11.25 -28.18
CA ILE A 17 7.76 -12.65 -28.16
C ILE A 17 8.00 -13.15 -26.72
N CYS A 18 8.50 -12.29 -25.81
CA CYS A 18 8.56 -12.62 -24.38
C CYS A 18 7.16 -12.74 -23.75
N LEU A 19 6.20 -11.92 -24.18
CA LEU A 19 4.80 -12.03 -23.75
C LEU A 19 4.12 -13.30 -24.28
N LEU A 20 4.42 -13.75 -25.50
CA LEU A 20 3.83 -14.96 -26.08
C LEU A 20 4.41 -16.27 -25.52
N GLY A 21 5.70 -16.30 -25.16
CA GLY A 21 6.32 -17.46 -24.51
C GLY A 21 5.78 -17.75 -23.11
N GLY A 22 5.34 -16.73 -22.38
CA GLY A 22 4.69 -16.87 -21.06
C GLY A 22 3.23 -17.33 -21.10
N ILE A 23 2.53 -17.13 -22.23
CA ILE A 23 1.09 -17.45 -22.37
C ILE A 23 0.83 -18.97 -22.48
N LEU A 24 1.81 -19.76 -22.92
CA LEU A 24 1.63 -21.21 -23.07
C LEU A 24 1.90 -22.01 -21.78
N SER A 25 2.62 -21.44 -20.80
CA SER A 25 2.93 -22.13 -19.54
C SER A 25 1.88 -21.90 -18.44
N SER A 26 1.00 -20.90 -18.58
CA SER A 26 -0.01 -20.54 -17.57
C SER A 26 -1.35 -21.28 -17.72
N ALA A 27 -1.49 -22.14 -18.73
CA ALA A 27 -2.75 -22.82 -19.04
C ALA A 27 -3.14 -23.97 -18.07
N LEU A 28 -2.33 -24.29 -17.06
CA LEU A 28 -2.57 -25.44 -16.17
C LEU A 28 -2.64 -25.15 -14.66
N SER A 29 -2.61 -23.90 -14.23
CA SER A 29 -3.02 -23.54 -12.88
C SER A 29 -4.30 -22.72 -12.95
N LYS A 30 -5.42 -23.27 -12.45
CA LYS A 30 -6.58 -22.44 -12.08
C LYS A 30 -6.17 -21.61 -10.87
N LEU A 31 -5.40 -20.55 -11.12
CA LEU A 31 -5.18 -19.47 -10.16
C LEU A 31 -6.56 -18.86 -9.84
N PRO A 32 -6.94 -18.69 -8.57
CA PRO A 32 -8.02 -17.82 -8.17
C PRO A 32 -7.82 -16.49 -8.87
N LYS A 33 -8.81 -16.10 -9.65
CA LYS A 33 -8.76 -14.88 -10.43
C LYS A 33 -9.07 -13.74 -9.47
N VAL A 34 -8.17 -12.77 -9.33
CA VAL A 34 -8.48 -11.50 -8.67
C VAL A 34 -9.82 -11.00 -9.21
N GLU A 35 -10.78 -10.79 -8.32
CA GLU A 35 -12.09 -10.31 -8.69
C GLU A 35 -12.09 -8.78 -8.60
N VAL A 36 -12.37 -8.12 -9.72
CA VAL A 36 -12.48 -6.66 -9.79
C VAL A 36 -13.91 -6.32 -10.15
N ARG A 37 -14.58 -5.55 -9.28
CA ARG A 37 -15.97 -5.13 -9.46
C ARG A 37 -16.06 -3.62 -9.35
N VAL A 38 -16.83 -2.98 -10.22
CA VAL A 38 -17.14 -1.56 -10.08
C VAL A 38 -18.14 -1.38 -8.94
N ILE A 39 -17.88 -0.43 -8.05
CA ILE A 39 -18.79 -0.04 -6.98
C ILE A 39 -19.09 1.46 -7.06
N LYS A 40 -20.19 1.88 -6.46
CA LYS A 40 -20.56 3.29 -6.33
C LYS A 40 -20.03 3.83 -5.01
N VAL A 41 -19.27 4.92 -5.05
CA VAL A 41 -18.88 5.67 -3.86
C VAL A 41 -19.60 7.01 -3.88
N VAL A 42 -20.26 7.36 -2.78
CA VAL A 42 -20.97 8.64 -2.60
C VAL A 42 -20.11 9.59 -1.78
N GLY A 43 -20.01 10.85 -2.21
CA GLY A 43 -19.24 11.88 -1.51
C GLY A 43 -17.72 11.78 -1.68
N GLY A 44 -17.25 10.92 -2.59
CA GLY A 44 -15.82 10.76 -2.87
C GLY A 44 -15.22 12.00 -3.52
N ALA A 45 -14.07 12.43 -3.02
CA ALA A 45 -13.28 13.53 -3.57
C ALA A 45 -11.79 13.23 -3.43
N GLY A 46 -10.97 13.84 -4.29
CA GLY A 46 -9.51 13.71 -4.26
C GLY A 46 -8.95 12.72 -5.27
N ASP A 47 -7.63 12.56 -5.20
CA ASP A 47 -6.84 11.68 -6.08
C ASP A 47 -7.10 10.20 -5.77
N PHE A 48 -6.59 9.28 -6.60
CA PHE A 48 -6.77 7.84 -6.37
C PHE A 48 -6.22 7.44 -4.99
N LYS A 49 -6.89 6.48 -4.33
CA LYS A 49 -6.52 6.02 -3.00
C LYS A 49 -7.07 4.63 -2.74
N ALA A 50 -6.30 3.78 -2.07
CA ALA A 50 -6.72 2.44 -1.66
C ALA A 50 -7.14 2.44 -0.19
N PHE A 51 -8.23 1.75 0.09
CA PHE A 51 -8.84 1.67 1.42
C PHE A 51 -9.15 0.22 1.77
N ILE A 52 -9.03 -0.12 3.06
CA ILE A 52 -9.54 -1.39 3.59
C ILE A 52 -11.07 -1.33 3.53
N ALA A 53 -11.67 -2.27 2.80
CA ALA A 53 -13.12 -2.29 2.65
C ALA A 53 -13.81 -2.48 4.03
N PRO A 54 -14.90 -1.76 4.30
CA PRO A 54 -15.74 -2.05 5.46
C PRO A 54 -16.30 -3.47 5.39
N GLU A 55 -16.42 -4.17 6.53
CA GLU A 55 -16.94 -5.54 6.58
C GLU A 55 -18.36 -5.66 5.99
N GLU A 56 -19.16 -4.60 6.16
CA GLU A 56 -20.54 -4.47 5.69
C GLU A 56 -20.67 -4.41 4.16
N LEU A 57 -19.55 -4.20 3.45
CA LEU A 57 -19.52 -4.09 1.98
C LEU A 57 -19.84 -5.40 1.25
N GLY A 58 -19.91 -6.53 1.97
CA GLY A 58 -20.23 -7.84 1.37
C GLY A 58 -21.59 -7.95 0.68
N ARG A 59 -22.53 -7.01 0.90
CA ARG A 59 -23.90 -7.05 0.33
C ARG A 59 -24.35 -5.78 -0.40
N SER A 60 -23.64 -4.67 -0.24
CA SER A 60 -23.99 -3.37 -0.85
C SER A 60 -22.98 -3.01 -1.94
N SER A 61 -23.47 -2.58 -3.11
CA SER A 61 -22.65 -2.01 -4.19
C SER A 61 -22.38 -0.51 -4.00
N VAL A 62 -22.83 0.06 -2.88
CA VAL A 62 -22.73 1.49 -2.56
C VAL A 62 -21.98 1.68 -1.25
N VAL A 63 -21.01 2.60 -1.26
CA VAL A 63 -20.18 2.98 -0.11
C VAL A 63 -20.27 4.46 0.11
N ASP A 64 -20.43 4.88 1.35
CA ASP A 64 -20.23 6.27 1.73
C ASP A 64 -18.74 6.53 1.95
N PHE A 65 -18.17 7.54 1.30
CA PHE A 65 -16.76 7.87 1.45
C PHE A 65 -16.36 8.18 2.90
N SER A 66 -17.28 8.69 3.73
CA SER A 66 -17.05 8.91 5.16
C SER A 66 -16.69 7.62 5.91
N SER A 67 -17.22 6.46 5.47
CA SER A 67 -16.90 5.15 6.06
C SER A 67 -15.49 4.66 5.72
N LEU A 68 -14.85 5.26 4.70
CA LEU A 68 -13.50 4.94 4.24
C LEU A 68 -12.43 5.83 4.90
N ARG A 69 -12.81 6.96 5.50
CA ARG A 69 -11.86 7.87 6.18
C ARG A 69 -11.12 7.14 7.31
N GLY A 70 -9.80 7.28 7.35
CA GLY A 70 -8.93 6.59 8.30
C GLY A 70 -8.67 5.11 7.98
N ARG A 71 -9.13 4.61 6.82
CA ARG A 71 -8.90 3.23 6.33
C ARG A 71 -7.96 3.17 5.15
N GLU A 72 -7.38 4.30 4.77
CA GLU A 72 -6.35 4.40 3.76
C GLU A 72 -5.19 3.45 4.07
N SER A 73 -4.74 2.72 3.05
CA SER A 73 -3.56 1.88 3.20
C SER A 73 -2.90 1.62 1.86
N PHE A 74 -1.57 1.50 1.88
CA PHE A 74 -0.80 0.90 0.80
C PHE A 74 -0.59 -0.61 1.02
N LEU A 75 -0.50 -1.06 2.28
CA LEU A 75 -0.27 -2.45 2.65
C LEU A 75 -1.57 -3.13 3.10
N PHE A 76 -1.84 -4.30 2.54
CA PHE A 76 -3.00 -5.13 2.85
C PHE A 76 -2.56 -6.52 3.25
N GLU A 77 -3.29 -7.13 4.17
CA GLU A 77 -3.09 -8.53 4.55
C GLU A 77 -3.85 -9.43 3.57
N GLU A 78 -3.29 -10.59 3.23
CA GLU A 78 -3.95 -11.58 2.40
C GLU A 78 -5.38 -11.90 2.90
N GLY A 79 -6.34 -11.83 1.98
CA GLY A 79 -7.77 -12.02 2.26
C GLY A 79 -8.52 -10.73 2.64
N GLU A 80 -7.84 -9.60 2.83
CA GLU A 80 -8.51 -8.32 2.93
C GLU A 80 -9.10 -7.89 1.58
N LYS A 81 -10.25 -7.23 1.65
CA LYS A 81 -10.90 -6.62 0.49
C LYS A 81 -10.48 -5.17 0.38
N VAL A 82 -10.27 -4.71 -0.85
CA VAL A 82 -9.80 -3.34 -1.12
C VAL A 82 -10.88 -2.56 -1.84
N VAL A 83 -11.20 -1.38 -1.31
CA VAL A 83 -11.87 -0.34 -2.10
C VAL A 83 -10.80 0.57 -2.69
N LEU A 84 -10.75 0.65 -4.01
CA LEU A 84 -9.83 1.50 -4.74
C LEU A 84 -10.61 2.63 -5.41
N TRP A 85 -10.44 3.84 -4.92
CA TRP A 85 -10.98 5.06 -5.54
C TRP A 85 -10.02 5.51 -6.65
N LEU A 86 -10.54 5.77 -7.85
CA LEU A 86 -9.75 6.23 -9.00
C LEU A 86 -9.75 7.75 -9.18
N GLY A 87 -10.54 8.49 -8.40
CA GLY A 87 -10.56 9.96 -8.46
C GLY A 87 -10.79 10.53 -9.88
N PRO A 88 -9.92 11.42 -10.36
CA PRO A 88 -10.09 12.09 -11.66
C PRO A 88 -9.70 11.21 -12.87
N TYR A 89 -9.48 9.91 -12.68
CA TYR A 89 -9.04 9.01 -13.74
C TYR A 89 -10.17 8.13 -14.29
N GLN A 90 -10.19 7.99 -15.61
CA GLN A 90 -11.01 7.03 -16.34
C GLN A 90 -10.29 5.69 -16.41
N LEU A 91 -10.97 4.61 -16.07
CA LEU A 91 -10.48 3.25 -16.27
C LEU A 91 -10.62 2.85 -17.74
N LEU A 92 -9.50 2.52 -18.38
CA LEU A 92 -9.44 2.00 -19.75
C LEU A 92 -9.45 0.47 -19.79
N GLY A 93 -8.80 -0.17 -18.81
CA GLY A 93 -8.66 -1.62 -18.75
C GLY A 93 -8.01 -2.12 -17.47
N VAL A 94 -8.17 -3.42 -17.24
CA VAL A 94 -7.52 -4.15 -16.14
C VAL A 94 -6.78 -5.33 -16.73
N ARG A 95 -5.48 -5.44 -16.44
CA ARG A 95 -4.66 -6.60 -16.81
C ARG A 95 -4.16 -7.27 -15.56
N VAL A 96 -4.13 -8.59 -15.56
CA VAL A 96 -3.59 -9.39 -14.46
C VAL A 96 -2.51 -10.28 -15.05
N TYR A 97 -1.32 -10.18 -14.47
CA TYR A 97 -0.17 -11.00 -14.81
C TYR A 97 0.13 -11.89 -13.59
N GLY A 98 0.00 -13.20 -13.77
CA GLY A 98 0.33 -14.17 -12.73
C GLY A 98 1.75 -14.68 -12.94
N GLU A 99 2.60 -14.58 -11.92
CA GLU A 99 3.86 -15.30 -11.82
C GLU A 99 3.86 -16.20 -10.58
N ASP A 100 4.77 -17.18 -10.52
CA ASP A 100 4.92 -18.08 -9.37
C ASP A 100 5.14 -17.36 -8.03
N ARG A 101 5.52 -16.07 -8.06
CA ARG A 101 5.87 -15.23 -6.91
C ARG A 101 4.77 -14.25 -6.48
N GLY A 102 3.68 -14.16 -7.22
CA GLY A 102 2.59 -13.21 -6.94
C GLY A 102 1.85 -12.76 -8.20
N GLU A 103 0.81 -11.95 -8.01
CA GLU A 103 -0.01 -11.42 -9.09
C GLU A 103 0.20 -9.92 -9.25
N ILE A 104 0.54 -9.46 -10.44
CA ILE A 104 0.62 -8.04 -10.78
C ILE A 104 -0.69 -7.64 -11.46
N VAL A 105 -1.45 -6.77 -10.82
CA VAL A 105 -2.68 -6.18 -11.38
C VAL A 105 -2.37 -4.78 -11.88
N VAL A 106 -2.57 -4.55 -13.18
CA VAL A 106 -2.34 -3.26 -13.83
C VAL A 106 -3.69 -2.64 -14.19
N LEU A 107 -3.92 -1.43 -13.68
CA LEU A 107 -5.05 -0.57 -14.06
C LEU A 107 -4.57 0.44 -15.08
N GLU A 108 -5.05 0.31 -16.32
CA GLU A 108 -4.79 1.29 -17.37
C GLU A 108 -5.73 2.47 -17.18
N LEU A 109 -5.17 3.66 -16.95
CA LEU A 109 -5.89 4.87 -16.59
C LEU A 109 -5.59 6.01 -17.56
N ARG A 110 -6.55 6.95 -17.69
CA ARG A 110 -6.38 8.22 -18.40
C ARG A 110 -7.04 9.35 -17.61
N GLY A 111 -6.48 10.56 -17.66
CA GLY A 111 -7.12 11.73 -17.07
C GLY A 111 -8.50 12.05 -17.66
N GLY A 112 -9.37 12.69 -16.88
CA GLY A 112 -10.71 13.09 -17.31
C GLY A 112 -11.84 12.15 -16.89
N GLY A 113 -11.60 11.28 -15.91
CA GLY A 113 -12.63 10.46 -15.27
C GLY A 113 -13.46 11.24 -14.23
N SER A 114 -14.48 10.56 -13.70
CA SER A 114 -15.49 11.16 -12.83
C SER A 114 -15.71 10.42 -11.51
N GLY A 115 -14.64 9.89 -10.90
CA GLY A 115 -14.71 9.30 -9.56
C GLY A 115 -15.26 7.87 -9.55
N LEU A 116 -14.63 6.98 -10.32
CA LEU A 116 -14.94 5.54 -10.30
C LEU A 116 -14.30 4.89 -9.06
N ALA A 117 -14.95 3.87 -8.50
CA ALA A 117 -14.38 3.01 -7.48
C ALA A 117 -14.43 1.54 -7.87
N LEU A 118 -13.40 0.80 -7.49
CA LEU A 118 -13.28 -0.64 -7.70
C LEU A 118 -13.24 -1.34 -6.34
N LEU A 119 -13.94 -2.46 -6.24
CA LEU A 119 -13.76 -3.45 -5.19
C LEU A 119 -12.86 -4.56 -5.73
N LEU A 120 -11.72 -4.78 -5.08
CA LEU A 120 -10.81 -5.87 -5.38
C LEU A 120 -10.93 -6.93 -4.28
N GLU A 121 -11.16 -8.18 -4.68
CA GLU A 121 -11.28 -9.33 -3.79
C GLU A 121 -10.39 -10.48 -4.29
N GLY A 122 -10.03 -11.38 -3.37
CA GLY A 122 -9.23 -12.57 -3.71
C GLY A 122 -7.76 -12.28 -4.00
N LEU A 123 -7.24 -11.12 -3.60
CA LEU A 123 -5.81 -10.80 -3.71
C LEU A 123 -4.99 -11.71 -2.79
N ARG A 124 -3.97 -12.34 -3.37
CA ARG A 124 -3.07 -13.27 -2.68
C ARG A 124 -1.84 -12.57 -2.10
N ALA A 125 -1.16 -13.25 -1.17
CA ALA A 125 0.16 -12.81 -0.73
C ALA A 125 1.11 -12.57 -1.92
N GLY A 126 1.85 -11.46 -1.89
CA GLY A 126 2.74 -11.06 -2.99
C GLY A 126 2.04 -10.34 -4.15
N ALA A 127 0.72 -10.18 -4.11
CA ALA A 127 0.02 -9.40 -5.14
C ALA A 127 0.35 -7.90 -5.03
N GLU A 128 0.50 -7.24 -6.17
CA GLU A 128 0.76 -5.81 -6.27
C GLU A 128 -0.18 -5.19 -7.32
N VAL A 129 -0.70 -4.00 -7.02
CA VAL A 129 -1.58 -3.28 -7.96
C VAL A 129 -0.90 -1.98 -8.37
N TYR A 130 -0.87 -1.72 -9.67
CA TYR A 130 -0.25 -0.54 -10.26
C TYR A 130 -1.26 0.22 -11.13
N ALA A 131 -1.19 1.55 -11.08
CA ALA A 131 -1.82 2.44 -12.05
C ALA A 131 -0.83 2.75 -13.18
N PHE A 132 -1.27 2.54 -14.42
CA PHE A 132 -0.57 2.94 -15.64
C PHE A 132 -1.35 4.09 -16.24
N ILE A 133 -0.93 5.32 -15.94
CA ILE A 133 -1.62 6.55 -16.32
C ILE A 133 -1.03 7.04 -17.63
N VAL A 134 -1.86 7.04 -18.69
CA VAL A 134 -1.48 7.53 -20.01
C VAL A 134 -1.98 8.96 -20.17
N ASP A 135 -1.05 9.90 -20.30
CA ASP A 135 -1.32 11.31 -20.57
C ASP A 135 -0.61 11.79 -21.86
N GLU A 136 -0.71 13.07 -22.19
CA GLU A 136 -0.04 13.67 -23.36
C GLU A 136 1.49 13.70 -23.22
N GLY A 137 2.01 13.61 -22.00
CA GLY A 137 3.44 13.67 -21.67
C GLY A 137 4.14 12.30 -21.62
N GLY A 138 3.39 11.21 -21.52
CA GLY A 138 3.91 9.84 -21.54
C GLY A 138 3.09 8.86 -20.69
N LEU A 139 3.78 7.83 -20.19
CA LEU A 139 3.23 6.84 -19.27
C LEU A 139 3.80 7.09 -17.88
N GLU A 140 2.94 7.38 -16.91
CA GLU A 140 3.27 7.37 -15.49
C GLU A 140 2.86 6.02 -14.89
N ILE A 141 3.79 5.36 -14.18
CA ILE A 141 3.51 4.12 -13.43
C ILE A 141 3.53 4.44 -11.95
N ARG A 142 2.44 4.15 -11.25
CA ARG A 142 2.30 4.42 -9.82
C ARG A 142 1.85 3.17 -9.05
N PRO A 143 2.59 2.73 -8.01
CA PRO A 143 2.14 1.63 -7.16
C PRO A 143 0.94 2.09 -6.32
N LEU A 144 -0.10 1.27 -6.25
CA LEU A 144 -1.35 1.57 -5.56
C LEU A 144 -1.47 0.84 -4.24
N LEU A 145 -1.12 -0.44 -4.25
CA LEU A 145 -1.09 -1.28 -3.06
C LEU A 145 -0.24 -2.53 -3.24
N ARG A 146 0.11 -3.14 -2.13
CA ARG A 146 0.76 -4.44 -2.04
C ARG A 146 0.10 -5.30 -0.98
N VAL A 147 0.00 -6.60 -1.27
CA VAL A 147 -0.58 -7.60 -0.37
C VAL A 147 0.51 -8.44 0.25
N VAL A 148 0.51 -8.49 1.58
CA VAL A 148 1.47 -9.28 2.36
C VAL A 148 0.83 -10.56 2.85
N GLU A 149 1.66 -11.55 3.13
CA GLU A 149 1.21 -12.83 3.69
C GLU A 149 0.48 -12.63 5.02
N LYS A 150 -0.54 -13.47 5.26
CA LYS A 150 -1.29 -13.47 6.51
C LYS A 150 -0.36 -13.64 7.72
N GLY A 151 -0.52 -12.78 8.73
CA GLY A 151 0.32 -12.75 9.92
C GLY A 151 1.68 -12.04 9.74
N LYS A 152 2.00 -11.55 8.53
CA LYS A 152 3.18 -10.71 8.28
C LYS A 152 2.87 -9.22 8.27
N LEU A 153 1.62 -8.81 8.49
CA LEU A 153 1.25 -7.40 8.64
C LEU A 153 1.11 -7.04 10.12
N LEU A 154 2.00 -6.17 10.62
CA LEU A 154 1.87 -5.56 11.94
C LEU A 154 1.10 -4.23 11.81
N GLU A 155 0.00 -4.09 12.56
CA GLU A 155 -0.84 -2.91 12.60
C GLU A 155 -0.80 -2.27 14.01
N PHE A 156 -0.47 -0.99 14.06
CA PHE A 156 -0.66 -0.13 15.22
C PHE A 156 -1.78 0.86 14.95
N ALA A 157 -2.78 0.90 15.83
CA ALA A 157 -3.88 1.84 15.73
C ALA A 157 -4.21 2.47 17.09
N GLY A 158 -4.71 3.70 17.08
CA GLY A 158 -5.14 4.38 18.30
C GLY A 158 -5.40 5.86 18.08
N ARG A 159 -5.46 6.60 19.18
CA ARG A 159 -5.72 8.06 19.19
C ARG A 159 -4.43 8.86 19.17
N ALA A 160 -4.45 9.99 18.46
CA ALA A 160 -3.35 10.95 18.35
C ALA A 160 -3.90 12.38 18.09
N ASN A 161 -4.74 12.89 18.99
CA ASN A 161 -5.62 14.06 18.77
C ASN A 161 -4.94 15.43 18.52
N ALA A 162 -3.61 15.54 18.59
CA ALA A 162 -2.88 16.81 18.48
C ALA A 162 -1.65 16.74 17.57
N THR A 163 -1.69 15.81 16.60
CA THR A 163 -0.66 15.67 15.56
C THR A 163 -1.35 15.35 14.24
N ASP A 164 -0.73 15.73 13.14
CA ASP A 164 -1.19 15.48 11.77
C ASP A 164 -0.78 14.08 11.27
N LYS A 165 0.28 13.52 11.85
CA LYS A 165 0.77 12.18 11.52
C LYS A 165 1.42 11.46 12.69
N VAL A 166 1.52 10.15 12.54
CA VAL A 166 2.33 9.26 13.39
C VAL A 166 3.35 8.56 12.51
N GLN A 167 4.59 8.46 12.99
CA GLN A 167 5.71 7.85 12.27
C GLN A 167 6.30 6.71 13.09
N ALA A 168 6.76 5.66 12.43
CA ALA A 168 7.42 4.51 13.06
C ALA A 168 8.90 4.47 12.69
N TYR A 169 9.75 4.29 13.69
CA TYR A 169 11.20 4.17 13.53
C TYR A 169 11.73 2.92 14.23
N ALA A 170 12.66 2.20 13.61
CA ALA A 170 13.22 0.97 14.16
C ALA A 170 14.60 1.20 14.77
N TYR A 171 14.71 0.96 16.07
CA TYR A 171 15.93 1.09 16.86
C TYR A 171 16.38 -0.27 17.40
N ALA A 172 17.68 -0.41 17.67
CA ALA A 172 18.23 -1.63 18.26
C ALA A 172 17.76 -1.80 19.71
N SER A 173 17.62 -0.70 20.45
CA SER A 173 17.08 -0.67 21.80
C SER A 173 16.30 0.63 22.06
N PRO A 174 15.45 0.69 23.10
CA PRO A 174 14.76 1.94 23.49
C PRO A 174 15.73 3.05 23.92
N GLU A 175 16.87 2.68 24.51
CA GLU A 175 17.91 3.58 25.04
C GLU A 175 18.58 4.40 23.93
N ASP A 176 18.61 3.86 22.70
CA ASP A 176 19.20 4.52 21.53
C ASP A 176 18.34 5.68 20.99
N PHE A 177 17.10 5.80 21.48
CA PHE A 177 16.19 6.87 21.10
C PHE A 177 16.26 8.04 22.10
N ASN A 178 16.53 9.24 21.58
CA ASN A 178 16.50 10.47 22.35
C ASN A 178 15.39 11.38 21.82
N PHE A 179 14.31 11.55 22.58
CA PHE A 179 13.15 12.36 22.16
C PHE A 179 13.48 13.84 21.90
N SER A 180 14.48 14.40 22.58
CA SER A 180 14.93 15.78 22.36
C SER A 180 15.62 15.97 21.02
N VAL A 181 16.00 14.87 20.36
CA VAL A 181 16.60 14.85 19.02
C VAL A 181 15.59 14.19 18.07
N LYS A 182 15.33 14.81 16.92
CA LYS A 182 14.42 14.19 15.94
C LYS A 182 14.91 12.78 15.57
N PRO A 183 14.00 11.79 15.40
CA PRO A 183 14.38 10.45 15.00
C PRO A 183 15.21 10.44 13.71
N SER A 184 16.14 9.48 13.61
CA SER A 184 17.00 9.36 12.43
C SER A 184 16.19 8.94 11.20
N PRO A 185 16.23 9.67 10.07
CA PRO A 185 15.54 9.27 8.84
C PRO A 185 15.98 7.90 8.30
N LYS A 186 17.20 7.45 8.63
CA LYS A 186 17.72 6.13 8.22
C LYS A 186 17.02 4.96 8.91
N LEU A 187 16.30 5.24 10.00
CA LEU A 187 15.59 4.25 10.79
C LEU A 187 14.08 4.29 10.54
N PHE A 188 13.62 5.15 9.62
CA PHE A 188 12.21 5.28 9.28
C PHE A 188 11.68 3.97 8.69
N VAL A 189 10.47 3.58 9.14
CA VAL A 189 9.79 2.34 8.72
C VAL A 189 8.54 2.67 7.92
N ALA A 190 7.64 3.45 8.51
CA ALA A 190 6.34 3.79 7.93
C ALA A 190 5.79 5.05 8.59
N GLU A 191 4.79 5.67 7.96
CA GLU A 191 3.99 6.74 8.55
C GLU A 191 2.51 6.57 8.23
N SER A 192 1.66 7.25 8.99
CA SER A 192 0.22 7.31 8.81
C SER A 192 -0.27 8.72 9.16
N GLU A 193 -1.16 9.25 8.33
CA GLU A 193 -1.89 10.48 8.64
C GLU A 193 -2.87 10.23 9.79
N VAL A 194 -3.10 11.27 10.59
CA VAL A 194 -4.12 11.27 11.64
C VAL A 194 -5.41 11.82 11.06
N VAL A 195 -6.43 10.97 11.01
CA VAL A 195 -7.76 11.31 10.50
C VAL A 195 -8.75 11.24 11.66
N ASP A 196 -9.46 12.34 11.90
CA ASP A 196 -10.42 12.51 12.99
C ASP A 196 -9.85 12.11 14.37
N GLY A 197 -8.56 12.45 14.61
CA GLY A 197 -7.85 12.16 15.85
C GLY A 197 -7.39 10.70 16.00
N THR A 198 -7.56 9.87 14.96
CA THR A 198 -7.13 8.47 14.96
C THR A 198 -6.07 8.19 13.90
N TYR A 199 -5.22 7.21 14.15
CA TYR A 199 -4.21 6.78 13.20
C TYR A 199 -4.22 5.26 13.03
N ARG A 200 -3.68 4.80 11.90
CA ARG A 200 -3.44 3.39 11.62
C ARG A 200 -2.14 3.24 10.82
N ILE A 201 -1.09 2.76 11.48
CA ILE A 201 0.18 2.41 10.84
C ILE A 201 0.19 0.91 10.55
N ARG A 202 0.57 0.55 9.33
CA ARG A 202 0.71 -0.84 8.87
C ARG A 202 2.13 -1.07 8.37
N ILE A 203 2.75 -2.15 8.84
CA ILE A 203 4.17 -2.46 8.62
C ILE A 203 4.30 -3.93 8.25
N GLU A 204 5.06 -4.24 7.19
CA GLU A 204 5.38 -5.61 6.80
C GLU A 204 6.54 -6.17 7.65
N LEU A 205 6.32 -7.30 8.31
CA LEU A 205 7.33 -8.04 9.06
C LEU A 205 8.19 -8.87 8.09
N GLY A 206 9.51 -8.74 8.18
CA GLY A 206 10.46 -9.34 7.23
C GLY A 206 10.50 -8.64 5.86
N GLY A 207 9.75 -7.55 5.69
CA GLY A 207 9.73 -6.71 4.50
C GLY A 207 10.64 -5.50 4.59
N GLY A 208 10.54 -4.62 3.59
CA GLY A 208 11.22 -3.33 3.64
C GLY A 208 10.71 -2.43 4.78
N PRO A 209 11.45 -1.36 5.13
CA PRO A 209 12.70 -0.92 4.50
C PRO A 209 13.90 -1.79 4.89
N PHE A 210 14.94 -1.75 4.05
CA PHE A 210 16.14 -2.58 4.21
C PHE A 210 17.34 -1.75 4.69
N THR A 211 18.18 -2.38 5.50
CA THR A 211 19.51 -1.86 5.86
C THR A 211 20.41 -1.77 4.61
N LYS A 212 21.54 -1.05 4.72
CA LYS A 212 22.56 -0.98 3.64
C LYS A 212 23.09 -2.35 3.20
N ARG A 213 22.97 -3.39 4.03
CA ARG A 213 23.39 -4.76 3.74
C ARG A 213 22.26 -5.63 3.16
N GLY A 214 21.11 -5.04 2.85
CA GLY A 214 19.96 -5.73 2.26
C GLY A 214 19.11 -6.53 3.24
N LYS A 215 19.38 -6.46 4.55
CA LYS A 215 18.52 -7.11 5.57
C LYS A 215 17.33 -6.22 5.93
N PRO A 216 16.11 -6.75 6.12
CA PRO A 216 14.98 -6.01 6.67
C PRO A 216 15.35 -5.25 7.95
N LEU A 217 14.88 -4.02 8.08
CA LEU A 217 15.25 -3.17 9.21
C LEU A 217 14.75 -3.76 10.54
N LEU A 218 13.53 -4.30 10.56
CA LEU A 218 12.93 -4.92 11.75
C LEU A 218 13.52 -6.27 12.14
N ASP A 219 14.24 -6.94 11.22
CA ASP A 219 14.97 -8.17 11.54
C ASP A 219 16.27 -7.87 12.30
N VAL A 220 16.78 -6.64 12.18
CA VAL A 220 18.01 -6.17 12.85
C VAL A 220 17.67 -5.37 14.11
N ASN A 221 16.59 -4.61 14.08
CA ASN A 221 16.14 -3.70 15.12
C ASN A 221 14.80 -4.17 15.67
N ASN A 222 14.78 -4.71 16.89
CA ASN A 222 13.57 -5.26 17.51
C ASN A 222 12.74 -4.22 18.28
N THR A 223 13.19 -2.96 18.37
CA THR A 223 12.44 -1.90 19.05
C THR A 223 11.83 -0.94 18.03
N LEU A 224 10.51 -0.80 18.05
CA LEU A 224 9.81 0.25 17.32
C LEU A 224 9.53 1.44 18.22
N ILE A 225 9.86 2.63 17.73
CA ILE A 225 9.43 3.91 18.30
C ILE A 225 8.29 4.43 17.45
N LEU A 226 7.07 4.42 17.99
CA LEU A 226 5.95 5.19 17.44
C LEU A 226 6.12 6.63 17.90
N TYR A 227 6.28 7.54 16.97
CA TYR A 227 6.69 8.92 17.20
C TYR A 227 5.67 9.90 16.63
N THR A 228 5.46 10.97 17.37
CA THR A 228 4.78 12.20 16.94
C THR A 228 5.64 13.38 17.36
N ALA A 229 5.33 14.59 16.88
CA ALA A 229 6.08 15.79 17.27
C ALA A 229 6.04 16.10 18.79
N CYS A 230 5.10 15.51 19.54
CA CYS A 230 4.80 15.85 20.95
C CYS A 230 5.05 14.68 21.94
N THR A 231 5.06 13.43 21.46
CA THR A 231 5.13 12.24 22.30
C THR A 231 5.65 11.04 21.52
N TYR A 232 6.04 9.98 22.22
CA TYR A 232 6.45 8.72 21.62
C TYR A 232 6.06 7.52 22.49
N ARG A 233 6.08 6.33 21.87
CA ARG A 233 5.97 5.05 22.56
C ARG A 233 7.04 4.11 22.02
N ALA A 234 7.87 3.57 22.92
CA ALA A 234 8.75 2.46 22.60
C ALA A 234 8.00 1.13 22.72
N ILE A 235 8.19 0.26 21.75
CA ILE A 235 7.51 -1.04 21.62
C ILE A 235 8.57 -2.07 21.26
N ASP A 236 8.77 -3.04 22.15
CA ASP A 236 9.61 -4.19 21.88
C ASP A 236 8.80 -5.24 21.09
N LEU A 237 9.22 -5.51 19.86
CA LEU A 237 8.57 -6.45 18.96
C LEU A 237 8.62 -7.89 19.47
N SER A 238 9.63 -8.25 20.28
CA SER A 238 9.75 -9.60 20.83
C SER A 238 8.68 -9.93 21.87
N ASN A 239 8.05 -8.90 22.46
CA ASN A 239 7.01 -9.03 23.46
C ASN A 239 5.59 -8.96 22.89
N LEU A 240 5.44 -8.82 21.56
CA LEU A 240 4.11 -8.75 20.94
C LEU A 240 3.47 -10.13 20.82
N THR A 241 2.28 -10.28 21.37
CA THR A 241 1.45 -11.49 21.26
C THR A 241 0.41 -11.40 20.14
N SER A 242 0.31 -10.25 19.47
CA SER A 242 -0.68 -9.95 18.43
C SER A 242 -0.04 -9.06 17.36
N THR A 243 -0.45 -9.26 16.10
CA THR A 243 -0.09 -8.40 14.98
C THR A 243 -1.00 -7.18 14.84
N ARG A 244 -2.04 -7.06 15.66
CA ARG A 244 -2.89 -5.88 15.77
C ARG A 244 -2.80 -5.35 17.19
N VAL A 245 -2.23 -4.16 17.34
CA VAL A 245 -1.88 -3.59 18.64
C VAL A 245 -2.49 -2.20 18.75
N ARG A 246 -3.20 -1.97 19.86
CA ARG A 246 -3.75 -0.66 20.17
C ARG A 246 -2.75 0.16 20.98
N VAL A 247 -2.42 1.35 20.49
CA VAL A 247 -1.51 2.29 21.17
C VAL A 247 -2.07 3.70 21.03
N ASP A 248 -2.41 4.34 22.15
CA ASP A 248 -2.81 5.74 22.15
C ASP A 248 -1.57 6.63 22.40
N LEU A 249 -1.37 7.63 21.54
CA LEU A 249 -0.29 8.61 21.62
C LEU A 249 -0.88 9.95 22.07
N LEU A 250 -0.89 10.16 23.37
CA LEU A 250 -1.46 11.36 23.97
C LEU A 250 -0.40 12.46 24.04
N CYS A 251 -0.53 13.49 23.20
CA CYS A 251 0.13 14.76 23.46
C CYS A 251 -0.49 15.37 24.72
N GLN A 252 0.33 15.92 25.62
CA GLN A 252 -0.21 16.89 26.56
C GLN A 252 -0.59 18.16 25.79
N PRO A 253 -1.77 18.74 26.01
CA PRO A 253 -2.09 20.04 25.43
C PRO A 253 -1.06 21.06 25.93
N SER A 254 -0.46 21.81 25.02
CA SER A 254 0.30 23.00 25.36
C SER A 254 -0.60 23.92 26.19
N PRO A 255 -0.15 24.49 27.32
CA PRO A 255 -0.91 25.52 28.00
C PRO A 255 -1.20 26.68 27.03
N PRO A 256 -2.38 27.33 27.13
CA PRO A 256 -2.71 28.51 26.34
C PRO A 256 -1.74 29.68 26.57
#